data_AF-A0A7X8SLM9-F1
#
_entry.id   AF-A0A7X8SLM9-F1
#
_cell.length_a   1.000
_cell.length_b   1.000
_cell.length_c   1.000
_cell.angle_alpha   90.00
_cell.angle_beta   90.00
_cell.angle_gamma   90.00
#
_symmetry.space_group_name_H-M   'P 1'
#
loop_
_entity.id
_entity.type
_entity.pdbx_description
1 polymer ?
#
loop_
_entity_poly.entity_id
_entity_poly.type
_entity_poly.pdbx_seq_one_letter_code
_entity_poly.pdbx_strand_id
1 'polypeptide(L)'
;MKNKLKYDFVVLTPGRAGSNHLMYTLKKSTDALIDFEIFNQVSWEEESFNVFINQHRRYKTLGLLFNRNIISRVKFNFPLEYLIRKFLYNYSNKNQKRGFRLTFEQAYRYPYVLKYLVKNNIKIIFLDREDTLSMIISLLKARKTLNYLTDKVDQESQKTFSFSPPMVLQHLLDYKKEKEYIENHFIQYSNIYKLTYESLFSDYEKEYSNILSFLSLINKDNKIHYTALKKINSQPLKKWVENYDEIISYIKNNPH
;
A
#
# COMPACT_ATOMS: atom_id res chain seq x y z
N MET A 1 1.58 -21.63 25.01
CA MET A 1 1.16 -21.58 23.58
C MET A 1 1.94 -20.47 22.89
N LYS A 2 2.57 -20.71 21.73
CA LYS A 2 3.23 -19.64 20.96
C LYS A 2 2.14 -18.73 20.39
N ASN A 3 2.19 -17.43 20.69
CA ASN A 3 1.26 -16.45 20.10
C ASN A 3 1.46 -16.45 18.57
N LYS A 4 0.40 -16.77 17.81
CA LYS A 4 0.41 -16.73 16.35
C LYS A 4 0.05 -15.32 15.88
N LEU A 5 0.65 -14.89 14.77
CA LEU A 5 0.29 -13.62 14.14
C LEU A 5 -1.11 -13.66 13.52
N LYS A 6 -1.75 -12.49 13.48
CA LYS A 6 -3.03 -12.27 12.81
C LYS A 6 -2.93 -12.44 11.29
N TYR A 7 -1.77 -12.11 10.71
CA TYR A 7 -1.53 -12.06 9.27
C TYR A 7 -0.41 -13.02 8.87
N ASP A 8 -0.56 -13.65 7.71
CA ASP A 8 0.42 -14.56 7.11
C ASP A 8 1.25 -13.88 6.01
N PHE A 9 0.71 -12.81 5.41
CA PHE A 9 1.41 -12.02 4.39
C PHE A 9 0.98 -10.56 4.34
N VAL A 10 1.78 -9.74 3.66
CA VAL A 10 1.49 -8.33 3.38
C VAL A 10 1.83 -7.98 1.92
N VAL A 11 1.04 -7.10 1.31
CA VAL A 11 1.41 -6.40 0.08
C VAL A 11 1.94 -5.02 0.45
N LEU A 12 3.24 -4.82 0.32
CA LEU A 12 3.96 -3.57 0.56
C LEU A 12 4.11 -2.81 -0.76
N THR A 13 3.52 -1.62 -0.84
CA THR A 13 3.30 -0.93 -2.13
C THR A 13 3.24 0.58 -1.95
N PRO A 14 3.62 1.41 -2.93
CA PRO A 14 3.22 2.81 -2.91
C PRO A 14 1.73 2.93 -3.26
N GLY A 15 1.17 4.12 -3.03
CA GLY A 15 -0.18 4.43 -3.51
C GLY A 15 -0.23 4.40 -5.04
N ARG A 16 -1.31 3.88 -5.64
CA ARG A 16 -1.54 3.85 -7.11
C ARG A 16 -0.60 2.95 -7.92
N ALA A 17 -0.02 1.92 -7.32
CA ALA A 17 0.77 0.87 -8.01
C ALA A 17 -0.01 -0.42 -8.30
N GLY A 18 -1.33 -0.36 -8.44
CA GLY A 18 -2.15 -1.53 -8.81
C GLY A 18 -2.43 -2.53 -7.68
N SER A 19 -1.96 -2.26 -6.46
CA SER A 19 -2.19 -3.12 -5.30
C SER A 19 -3.66 -3.43 -5.03
N ASN A 20 -4.59 -2.50 -5.30
CA ASN A 20 -6.01 -2.76 -5.14
C ASN A 20 -6.48 -3.88 -6.06
N HIS A 21 -6.05 -3.85 -7.33
CA HIS A 21 -6.38 -4.91 -8.29
C HIS A 21 -5.89 -6.27 -7.77
N LEU A 22 -4.62 -6.36 -7.39
CA LEU A 22 -4.04 -7.58 -6.82
C LEU A 22 -4.81 -8.07 -5.58
N MET A 23 -5.10 -7.18 -4.63
CA MET A 23 -5.78 -7.53 -3.38
C MET A 23 -7.21 -8.04 -3.64
N TYR A 24 -7.96 -7.42 -4.56
CA TYR A 24 -9.28 -7.90 -4.95
C TYR A 24 -9.22 -9.23 -5.70
N THR A 25 -8.24 -9.45 -6.57
CA THR A 25 -8.05 -10.75 -7.25
C THR A 25 -7.73 -11.84 -6.24
N LEU A 26 -6.81 -11.60 -5.29
CA LEU A 26 -6.50 -12.54 -4.19
C LEU A 26 -7.76 -12.86 -3.38
N LYS A 27 -8.53 -11.83 -3.00
CA LYS A 27 -9.77 -11.99 -2.22
C LYS A 27 -10.81 -12.85 -2.95
N LYS A 28 -10.92 -12.71 -4.27
CA LYS A 28 -11.94 -13.38 -5.07
C LYS A 28 -11.56 -14.81 -5.49
N SER A 29 -10.29 -15.04 -5.80
CA SER A 29 -9.82 -16.31 -6.40
C SER A 29 -9.18 -17.27 -5.40
N THR A 30 -8.95 -16.86 -4.15
CA THR A 30 -8.32 -17.72 -3.14
C THR A 30 -9.18 -17.82 -1.89
N ASP A 31 -8.91 -18.83 -1.06
CA ASP A 31 -9.46 -18.90 0.30
C ASP A 31 -8.76 -17.93 1.25
N ALA A 32 -8.02 -16.90 0.83
CA ALA A 32 -7.44 -15.96 1.77
C ALA A 32 -8.46 -14.95 2.30
N LEU A 33 -8.36 -14.61 3.60
CA LEU A 33 -8.98 -13.41 4.15
C LEU A 33 -8.10 -12.21 3.82
N ILE A 34 -8.67 -11.22 3.14
CA ILE A 34 -7.93 -10.04 2.69
C ILE A 34 -8.50 -8.81 3.38
N ASP A 35 -7.71 -8.25 4.29
CA ASP A 35 -7.93 -6.92 4.81
C ASP A 35 -7.21 -5.92 3.88
N PHE A 36 -7.76 -4.71 3.67
CA PHE A 36 -7.09 -3.73 2.82
C PHE A 36 -6.04 -2.93 3.62
N GLU A 37 -6.23 -1.62 3.81
CA GLU A 37 -5.26 -0.78 4.51
C GLU A 37 -5.59 -0.69 6.00
N ILE A 38 -5.17 -1.67 6.78
CA ILE A 38 -5.47 -1.73 8.22
C ILE A 38 -4.81 -0.60 9.03
N PHE A 39 -3.79 0.06 8.49
CA PHE A 39 -3.10 1.20 9.13
C PHE A 39 -3.52 2.57 8.56
N ASN A 40 -4.58 2.63 7.73
CA ASN A 40 -5.10 3.89 7.23
C ASN A 40 -5.82 4.64 8.35
N GLN A 41 -5.34 5.86 8.66
CA GLN A 41 -5.86 6.72 9.72
C GLN A 41 -7.33 7.14 9.53
N VAL A 42 -7.82 7.11 8.30
CA VAL A 42 -9.19 7.49 7.94
C VAL A 42 -10.11 6.27 7.84
N SER A 43 -9.58 5.05 7.89
CA SER A 43 -10.37 3.82 7.79
C SER A 43 -11.11 3.51 9.10
N TRP A 44 -12.42 3.34 8.98
CA TRP A 44 -13.33 2.89 10.04
C TRP A 44 -13.72 1.42 9.89
N GLU A 45 -13.02 0.67 9.04
CA GLU A 45 -13.20 -0.78 8.94
C GLU A 45 -12.94 -1.43 10.30
N GLU A 46 -13.77 -2.41 10.69
CA GLU A 46 -13.72 -3.04 12.03
C GLU A 46 -12.33 -3.61 12.37
N GLU A 47 -11.60 -4.03 11.33
CA GLU A 47 -10.28 -4.64 11.44
C GLU A 47 -9.13 -3.63 11.37
N SER A 48 -9.43 -2.32 11.34
CA SER A 48 -8.40 -1.28 11.30
C SER A 48 -7.73 -1.07 12.66
N PHE A 49 -6.48 -0.64 12.62
CA PHE A 49 -5.69 -0.33 13.79
C PHE A 49 -6.30 0.83 14.60
N ASN A 50 -6.94 1.80 13.95
CA ASN A 50 -7.57 2.92 14.66
C ASN A 50 -8.85 2.48 15.39
N VAL A 51 -9.62 1.57 14.81
CA VAL A 51 -10.77 0.97 15.51
C VAL A 51 -10.28 0.21 16.74
N PHE A 52 -9.23 -0.61 16.62
CA PHE A 52 -8.60 -1.29 17.77
C PHE A 52 -8.15 -0.32 18.87
N ILE A 53 -7.50 0.79 18.51
CA ILE A 53 -7.09 1.83 19.47
C ILE A 53 -8.31 2.44 20.18
N ASN A 54 -9.39 2.70 19.43
CA ASN A 54 -10.57 3.37 19.94
C ASN A 54 -11.49 2.48 20.79
N GLN A 55 -11.41 1.15 20.64
CA GLN A 55 -12.18 0.18 21.43
C GLN A 55 -11.83 0.18 22.93
N HIS A 56 -10.63 0.62 23.30
CA HIS A 56 -10.19 0.61 24.69
C HIS A 56 -9.76 2.01 25.15
N ARG A 57 -10.37 2.54 26.22
CA ARG A 57 -10.07 3.89 26.77
C ARG A 57 -8.57 4.12 26.99
N ARG A 58 -7.84 3.10 27.46
CA ARG A 58 -6.38 3.15 27.70
C ARG A 58 -5.56 3.21 26.40
N TYR A 59 -6.00 2.56 25.34
CA TYR A 59 -5.31 2.63 24.06
C TYR A 59 -5.63 3.92 23.34
N LYS A 60 -6.85 4.42 23.44
CA LYS A 60 -7.26 5.70 22.90
C LYS A 60 -6.36 6.85 23.39
N THR A 61 -6.08 6.91 24.69
CA THR A 61 -5.17 7.94 25.24
C THR A 61 -3.74 7.80 24.70
N LEU A 62 -3.20 6.59 24.65
CA LEU A 62 -1.88 6.33 24.06
C LEU A 62 -1.85 6.65 22.56
N GLY A 63 -2.88 6.27 21.80
CA GLY A 63 -3.00 6.57 20.38
C GLY A 63 -3.06 8.08 20.13
N LEU A 64 -3.83 8.83 20.92
CA LEU A 64 -3.91 10.29 20.80
C LEU A 64 -2.55 10.98 20.99
N LEU A 65 -1.68 10.44 21.85
CA LEU A 65 -0.36 10.99 22.13
C LEU A 65 0.69 10.53 21.11
N PHE A 66 0.71 9.23 20.80
CA PHE A 66 1.82 8.59 20.10
C PHE A 66 1.54 8.28 18.62
N ASN A 67 0.28 8.26 18.18
CA ASN A 67 -0.13 8.02 16.79
C ASN A 67 -0.22 9.33 15.96
N ARG A 68 0.43 10.42 16.41
CA ARG A 68 0.51 11.69 15.68
C ARG A 68 1.67 11.67 14.69
N ASN A 69 1.52 12.31 13.54
CA ASN A 69 2.42 12.22 12.37
C ASN A 69 3.92 12.40 12.67
N ILE A 70 4.29 13.26 13.61
CA ILE A 70 5.69 13.50 13.97
C ILE A 70 6.21 12.42 14.94
N ILE A 71 5.41 12.07 15.95
CA ILE A 71 5.81 11.18 17.04
C ILE A 71 5.80 9.70 16.60
N SER A 72 4.91 9.32 15.68
CA SER A 72 4.86 7.95 15.15
C SER A 72 6.13 7.55 14.39
N ARG A 73 6.81 8.53 13.78
CA ARG A 73 8.05 8.35 13.01
C ARG A 73 9.31 8.26 13.88
N VAL A 74 9.24 8.62 15.16
CA VAL A 74 10.39 8.53 16.08
C VAL A 74 10.75 7.06 16.26
N LYS A 75 12.05 6.72 16.23
CA LYS A 75 12.59 5.34 16.29
C LYS A 75 12.35 4.60 17.63
N PHE A 76 12.04 5.33 18.70
CA PHE A 76 11.84 4.79 20.05
C PHE A 76 10.47 5.17 20.64
N ASN A 77 9.40 4.80 19.95
CA ASN A 77 8.00 4.98 20.36
C ASN A 77 7.46 3.65 20.90
N PHE A 78 8.00 3.22 22.05
CA PHE A 78 7.62 1.97 22.70
C PHE A 78 6.12 1.80 22.95
N PRO A 79 5.36 2.86 23.33
CA PRO A 79 3.91 2.73 23.49
C PRO A 79 3.19 2.38 22.18
N LEU A 80 3.55 3.03 21.07
CA LEU A 80 2.96 2.72 19.77
C LEU A 80 3.39 1.34 19.28
N GLU A 81 4.66 0.97 19.44
CA GLU A 81 5.16 -0.37 19.12
C GLU A 81 4.36 -1.44 19.89
N TYR A 82 4.12 -1.23 21.19
CA TYR A 82 3.31 -2.14 22.00
C TYR A 82 1.89 -2.30 21.45
N LEU A 83 1.23 -1.19 21.10
CA LEU A 83 -0.13 -1.23 20.52
C LEU A 83 -0.16 -1.98 19.18
N ILE A 84 0.80 -1.69 18.29
CA ILE A 84 0.92 -2.36 16.98
C ILE A 84 1.13 -3.86 17.17
N ARG A 85 2.05 -4.27 18.06
CA ARG A 85 2.31 -5.68 18.34
C ARG A 85 1.06 -6.36 18.89
N LYS A 86 0.34 -5.70 19.81
CA LYS A 86 -0.90 -6.24 20.38
C LYS A 86 -1.98 -6.43 19.32
N PHE A 87 -2.14 -5.45 18.43
CA PHE A 87 -3.05 -5.52 17.31
C PHE A 87 -2.71 -6.68 16.35
N LEU A 88 -1.43 -6.83 15.98
CA LEU A 88 -0.97 -7.88 15.06
C LEU A 88 -0.93 -9.29 15.68
N TYR A 89 -1.00 -9.42 17.01
CA TYR A 89 -1.12 -10.72 17.71
C TYR A 89 -2.57 -11.13 17.99
N ASN A 90 -3.56 -10.27 17.71
CA ASN A 90 -4.95 -10.61 18.02
C ASN A 90 -5.42 -11.76 17.11
N TYR A 91 -5.83 -12.86 17.73
CA TYR A 91 -5.89 -14.21 17.18
C TYR A 91 -6.73 -14.31 15.88
N SER A 92 -6.13 -14.84 14.82
CA SER A 92 -6.82 -15.22 13.58
C SER A 92 -7.20 -16.71 13.62
N ASN A 93 -8.35 -17.04 13.02
CA ASN A 93 -8.85 -18.40 12.84
C ASN A 93 -7.81 -19.26 12.11
N LYS A 94 -7.53 -20.49 12.58
CA LYS A 94 -6.35 -21.27 12.16
C LYS A 94 -6.39 -21.75 10.72
N ASN A 95 -7.57 -21.80 10.11
CA ASN A 95 -7.78 -22.55 8.87
C ASN A 95 -7.62 -21.72 7.60
N GLN A 96 -7.44 -20.40 7.73
CA GLN A 96 -7.47 -19.50 6.59
C GLN A 96 -6.27 -18.53 6.61
N LYS A 97 -5.57 -18.42 5.49
CA LYS A 97 -4.48 -17.44 5.35
C LYS A 97 -5.05 -16.03 5.33
N ARG A 98 -4.40 -15.10 6.01
CA ARG A 98 -4.84 -13.70 6.09
C ARG A 98 -3.76 -12.76 5.57
N GLY A 99 -4.14 -11.86 4.67
CA GLY A 99 -3.27 -10.85 4.09
C GLY A 99 -3.77 -9.44 4.34
N PHE A 100 -2.85 -8.48 4.31
CA PHE A 100 -3.22 -7.06 4.28
C PHE A 100 -2.34 -6.22 3.36
N ARG A 101 -2.75 -4.98 3.11
CA ARG A 101 -1.96 -4.00 2.35
C ARG A 101 -1.33 -2.98 3.30
N LEU A 102 -0.05 -2.68 3.08
CA LEU A 102 0.68 -1.64 3.77
C LEU A 102 1.28 -0.68 2.74
N THR A 103 0.94 0.60 2.81
CA THR A 103 1.54 1.58 1.90
C THR A 103 2.96 1.96 2.32
N PHE A 104 3.80 2.43 1.40
CA PHE A 104 5.14 2.94 1.73
C PHE A 104 5.07 4.07 2.78
N GLU A 105 4.15 5.01 2.60
CA GLU A 105 3.90 6.08 3.57
C GLU A 105 3.55 5.51 4.97
N GLN A 106 2.69 4.49 5.04
CA GLN A 106 2.33 3.83 6.30
C GLN A 106 3.52 3.08 6.92
N ALA A 107 4.30 2.39 6.10
CA ALA A 107 5.48 1.66 6.54
C ALA A 107 6.58 2.60 7.06
N TYR A 108 6.78 3.73 6.39
CA TYR A 108 7.68 4.80 6.82
C TYR A 108 7.19 5.48 8.09
N ARG A 109 5.87 5.69 8.21
CA ARG A 109 5.25 6.26 9.41
C ARG A 109 5.30 5.32 10.61
N TYR A 110 5.18 4.01 10.39
CA TYR A 110 5.15 2.98 11.42
C TYR A 110 6.26 1.96 11.19
N PRO A 111 7.54 2.34 11.38
CA PRO A 111 8.68 1.48 11.07
C PRO A 111 8.69 0.16 11.88
N TYR A 112 8.02 0.16 13.04
CA TYR A 112 7.82 -1.02 13.88
C TYR A 112 7.00 -2.11 13.21
N VAL A 113 6.06 -1.75 12.32
CA VAL A 113 5.27 -2.71 11.56
C VAL A 113 6.22 -3.56 10.74
N LEU A 114 7.07 -2.95 9.91
CA LEU A 114 8.01 -3.69 9.08
C LEU A 114 8.99 -4.52 9.93
N LYS A 115 9.59 -3.92 10.96
CA LYS A 115 10.50 -4.64 11.88
C LYS A 115 9.84 -5.91 12.43
N TYR A 116 8.58 -5.80 12.79
CA TYR A 116 7.81 -6.90 13.32
C TYR A 116 7.46 -7.96 12.28
N LEU A 117 7.05 -7.55 11.07
CA LEU A 117 6.78 -8.49 9.97
C LEU A 117 8.03 -9.30 9.59
N VAL A 118 9.18 -8.62 9.46
CA VAL A 118 10.48 -9.27 9.18
C VAL A 118 10.87 -10.24 10.28
N LYS A 119 10.83 -9.80 11.56
CA LYS A 119 11.19 -10.64 12.71
C LYS A 119 10.39 -11.94 12.79
N ASN A 120 9.15 -11.93 12.34
CA ASN A 120 8.26 -13.09 12.36
C ASN A 120 8.20 -13.83 11.01
N ASN A 121 9.11 -13.52 10.08
CA ASN A 121 9.21 -14.15 8.76
C ASN A 121 7.88 -14.13 7.97
N ILE A 122 7.14 -13.02 8.07
CA ILE A 122 5.94 -12.80 7.26
C ILE A 122 6.34 -12.66 5.80
N LYS A 123 5.57 -13.28 4.90
CA LYS A 123 5.77 -13.16 3.45
C LYS A 123 5.37 -11.77 2.99
N ILE A 124 6.25 -11.09 2.27
CA ILE A 124 6.04 -9.72 1.79
C ILE A 124 6.04 -9.74 0.27
N ILE A 125 4.97 -9.24 -0.34
CA ILE A 125 4.96 -8.89 -1.76
C ILE A 125 5.35 -7.42 -1.85
N PHE A 126 6.51 -7.13 -2.41
CA PHE A 126 6.98 -5.77 -2.64
C PHE A 126 6.59 -5.37 -4.07
N LEU A 127 5.47 -4.67 -4.19
CA LEU A 127 4.91 -4.21 -5.46
C LEU A 127 5.24 -2.74 -5.65
N ASP A 128 6.09 -2.44 -6.62
CA ASP A 128 6.49 -1.06 -6.94
C ASP A 128 5.94 -0.61 -8.30
N ARG A 129 6.25 0.62 -8.73
CA ARG A 129 5.88 1.13 -10.05
C ARG A 129 6.99 1.95 -10.66
N GLU A 130 7.39 1.60 -11.88
CA GLU A 130 8.53 2.23 -12.56
C GLU A 130 8.20 3.66 -12.99
N ASP A 131 7.01 3.88 -13.58
CA ASP A 131 6.55 5.22 -13.95
C ASP A 131 6.06 6.01 -12.72
N THR A 132 7.04 6.49 -11.96
CA THR A 132 6.84 7.19 -10.68
C THR A 132 6.10 8.51 -10.89
N LEU A 133 6.38 9.25 -11.97
CA LEU A 133 5.68 10.51 -12.25
C LEU A 133 4.19 10.28 -12.49
N SER A 134 3.83 9.30 -13.35
CA SER A 134 2.42 8.97 -13.57
C SER A 134 1.73 8.47 -12.31
N MET A 135 2.46 7.75 -11.45
CA MET A 135 1.95 7.31 -10.16
C MET A 135 1.63 8.50 -9.25
N ILE A 136 2.56 9.44 -9.06
CA ILE A 136 2.38 10.62 -8.21
C ILE A 136 1.28 11.53 -8.74
N ILE A 137 1.25 11.80 -10.05
CA ILE A 137 0.20 12.62 -10.66
C ILE A 137 -1.17 11.94 -10.53
N SER A 138 -1.25 10.61 -10.68
CA SER A 138 -2.49 9.88 -10.42
C SER A 138 -2.93 9.96 -8.95
N LEU A 139 -1.98 9.96 -8.00
CA LEU A 139 -2.27 10.09 -6.57
C LEU A 139 -2.81 11.49 -6.24
N LEU A 140 -2.17 12.52 -6.78
CA LEU A 140 -2.60 13.91 -6.65
C LEU A 140 -4.00 14.14 -7.24
N LYS A 141 -4.27 13.59 -8.43
CA LYS A 141 -5.63 13.61 -9.01
C LYS A 141 -6.63 12.98 -8.05
N ALA A 142 -6.37 11.77 -7.56
CA ALA A 142 -7.29 11.06 -6.67
C ALA A 142 -7.55 11.80 -5.35
N ARG A 143 -6.54 12.49 -4.80
CA ARG A 143 -6.70 13.35 -3.62
C ARG A 143 -7.55 14.59 -3.93
N LYS A 144 -7.34 15.22 -5.09
CA LYS A 144 -8.09 16.40 -5.53
C LYS A 144 -9.57 16.09 -5.81
N THR A 145 -9.86 14.92 -6.40
CA THR A 145 -11.23 14.51 -6.75
C THR A 145 -11.92 13.67 -5.69
N LEU A 146 -11.19 13.20 -4.67
CA LEU A 146 -11.62 12.17 -3.72
C LEU A 146 -12.01 10.82 -4.37
N ASN A 147 -11.73 10.64 -5.66
CA ASN A 147 -12.06 9.43 -6.42
C ASN A 147 -10.83 8.53 -6.56
N TYR A 148 -10.78 7.48 -5.74
CA TYR A 148 -9.67 6.53 -5.71
C TYR A 148 -9.92 5.27 -6.55
N LEU A 149 -11.17 4.91 -6.81
CA LEU A 149 -11.56 3.76 -7.62
C LEU A 149 -12.76 4.16 -8.49
N THR A 150 -12.82 3.64 -9.71
CA THR A 150 -14.00 3.77 -10.57
C THR A 150 -14.26 2.41 -11.23
N ASP A 151 -15.52 1.99 -11.20
CA ASP A 151 -16.07 0.83 -11.89
C ASP A 151 -16.69 1.24 -13.24
N LYS A 152 -16.93 2.54 -13.45
CA LYS A 152 -17.42 3.10 -14.70
C LYS A 152 -16.28 3.73 -15.49
N VAL A 153 -16.33 3.60 -16.81
CA VAL A 153 -15.48 4.42 -17.68
C VAL A 153 -16.04 5.82 -17.59
N ASP A 154 -15.51 6.63 -16.68
CA ASP A 154 -16.03 7.97 -16.44
C ASP A 154 -15.93 8.80 -17.72
N GLN A 155 -17.03 9.53 -18.01
CA GLN A 155 -17.03 10.66 -18.94
C GLN A 155 -16.06 11.78 -18.50
N GLU A 156 -15.45 11.67 -17.31
CA GLU A 156 -14.34 12.51 -16.84
C GLU A 156 -13.03 12.33 -17.61
N SER A 157 -12.95 11.38 -18.55
CA SER A 157 -11.78 11.23 -19.43
C SER A 157 -11.48 12.48 -20.28
N GLN A 158 -12.40 13.45 -20.35
CA GLN A 158 -12.18 14.75 -20.99
C GLN A 158 -11.73 15.87 -20.02
N LYS A 159 -11.78 15.66 -18.69
CA LYS A 159 -11.37 16.68 -17.74
C LYS A 159 -9.84 16.72 -17.66
N THR A 160 -9.29 17.89 -17.94
CA THR A 160 -7.90 18.21 -17.73
C THR A 160 -7.66 18.73 -16.31
N PHE A 161 -6.44 18.54 -15.80
CA PHE A 161 -6.07 18.96 -14.44
C PHE A 161 -4.72 19.67 -14.46
N SER A 162 -4.63 20.80 -13.77
CA SER A 162 -3.35 21.44 -13.44
C SER A 162 -2.88 21.08 -12.03
N PHE A 163 -1.56 20.89 -11.88
CA PHE A 163 -0.90 20.57 -10.61
C PHE A 163 0.30 21.50 -10.38
N SER A 164 0.51 21.94 -9.14
CA SER A 164 1.67 22.76 -8.75
C SER A 164 2.97 21.96 -8.93
N PRO A 165 3.94 22.41 -9.76
CA PRO A 165 5.21 21.70 -9.94
C PRO A 165 6.02 21.49 -8.65
N PRO A 166 6.16 22.48 -7.74
CA PRO A 166 6.79 22.27 -6.43
C PRO A 166 6.15 21.13 -5.62
N MET A 167 4.82 21.04 -5.63
CA MET A 167 4.08 19.99 -4.92
C MET A 167 4.33 18.60 -5.53
N VAL A 168 4.35 18.51 -6.88
CA VAL A 168 4.68 17.25 -7.57
C VAL A 168 6.10 16.80 -7.21
N LEU A 169 7.06 17.72 -7.24
CA LEU A 169 8.44 17.45 -6.88
C LEU A 169 8.55 16.96 -5.43
N GLN A 170 7.90 17.64 -4.48
CA GLN A 170 7.91 17.22 -3.09
C GLN A 170 7.38 15.79 -2.91
N HIS A 171 6.31 15.41 -3.60
CA HIS A 171 5.79 14.05 -3.54
C HIS A 171 6.72 13.00 -4.17
N LEU A 172 7.47 13.36 -5.22
CA LEU A 172 8.49 12.49 -5.79
C LEU A 172 9.62 12.26 -4.78
N LEU A 173 10.06 13.30 -4.09
CA LEU A 173 11.10 13.23 -3.06
C LEU A 173 10.64 12.42 -1.86
N ASP A 174 9.42 12.64 -1.39
CA ASP A 174 8.83 11.86 -0.29
C ASP A 174 8.77 10.37 -0.66
N TYR A 175 8.29 10.04 -1.86
CA TYR A 175 8.27 8.65 -2.34
C TYR A 175 9.68 8.04 -2.42
N LYS A 176 10.66 8.76 -3.00
CA LYS A 176 12.06 8.29 -3.08
C LYS A 176 12.60 7.98 -1.68
N LYS A 177 12.41 8.91 -0.74
CA LYS A 177 12.82 8.75 0.65
C LYS A 177 12.14 7.57 1.36
N GLU A 178 10.84 7.41 1.19
CA GLU A 178 10.08 6.30 1.77
C GLU A 178 10.54 4.95 1.20
N LYS A 179 10.73 4.87 -0.12
CA LYS A 179 11.23 3.68 -0.80
C LYS A 179 12.64 3.33 -0.34
N GLU A 180 13.59 4.26 -0.40
CA GLU A 180 14.97 4.06 0.05
C GLU A 180 15.03 3.59 1.51
N TYR A 181 14.19 4.17 2.38
CA TYR A 181 14.09 3.72 3.76
C TYR A 181 13.71 2.24 3.85
N ILE A 182 12.69 1.80 3.10
CA ILE A 182 12.21 0.42 3.10
C ILE A 182 13.27 -0.53 2.52
N GLU A 183 13.84 -0.18 1.36
CA GLU A 183 14.84 -0.98 0.65
C GLU A 183 16.09 -1.21 1.51
N ASN A 184 16.62 -0.15 2.11
CA ASN A 184 17.85 -0.23 2.90
C ASN A 184 17.67 -0.98 4.23
N HIS A 185 16.49 -0.89 4.87
CA HIS A 185 16.32 -1.38 6.24
C HIS A 185 15.63 -2.74 6.35
N PHE A 186 14.82 -3.16 5.38
CA PHE A 186 13.95 -4.32 5.55
C PHE A 186 14.06 -5.36 4.46
N ILE A 187 14.33 -4.93 3.22
CA ILE A 187 14.22 -5.83 2.08
C ILE A 187 15.25 -6.96 2.13
N GLN A 188 16.47 -6.66 2.56
CA GLN A 188 17.55 -7.65 2.66
C GLN A 188 17.29 -8.76 3.70
N TYR A 189 16.30 -8.60 4.58
CA TYR A 189 16.08 -9.51 5.72
C TYR A 189 14.78 -10.29 5.66
N SER A 190 14.00 -10.14 4.60
CA SER A 190 12.64 -10.66 4.56
C SER A 190 12.41 -11.65 3.44
N ASN A 191 11.47 -12.55 3.71
CA ASN A 191 10.88 -13.42 2.71
C ASN A 191 10.04 -12.56 1.77
N ILE A 192 10.68 -12.04 0.70
CA ILE A 192 10.09 -11.08 -0.24
C ILE A 192 9.94 -11.68 -1.63
N TYR A 193 8.80 -11.40 -2.25
CA TYR A 193 8.62 -11.45 -3.70
C TYR A 193 8.53 -10.02 -4.26
N LYS A 194 9.50 -9.62 -5.08
CA LYS A 194 9.55 -8.27 -5.69
C LYS A 194 8.98 -8.30 -7.09
N LEU A 195 8.17 -7.31 -7.44
CA LEU A 195 7.69 -7.09 -8.80
C LEU A 195 7.31 -5.62 -9.01
N THR A 196 7.16 -5.21 -10.28
CA THR A 196 6.67 -3.88 -10.64
C THR A 196 5.23 -3.98 -11.15
N TYR A 197 4.51 -2.87 -11.12
CA TYR A 197 3.21 -2.73 -11.75
C TYR A 197 3.31 -3.12 -13.23
N GLU A 198 4.34 -2.62 -13.91
CA GLU A 198 4.60 -2.88 -15.31
C GLU A 198 4.78 -4.39 -15.58
N SER A 199 5.61 -5.08 -14.78
CA SER A 199 5.80 -6.53 -14.92
C SER A 199 4.54 -7.32 -14.56
N LEU A 200 3.82 -6.92 -13.50
CA LEU A 200 2.58 -7.55 -13.08
C LEU A 200 1.52 -7.48 -14.19
N PHE A 201 1.39 -6.35 -14.88
CA PHE A 201 0.36 -6.19 -15.91
C PHE A 201 0.82 -6.57 -17.33
N SER A 202 2.12 -6.77 -17.57
CA SER A 202 2.60 -7.30 -18.85
C SER A 202 2.32 -8.79 -19.02
N ASP A 203 2.42 -9.57 -17.94
CA ASP A 203 2.14 -11.01 -17.93
C ASP A 203 1.44 -11.40 -16.62
N TYR A 204 0.19 -10.93 -16.50
CA TYR A 204 -0.57 -11.02 -15.26
C TYR A 204 -0.78 -12.45 -14.79
N GLU A 205 -1.02 -13.40 -15.69
CA GLU A 205 -1.31 -14.77 -15.31
C GLU A 205 -0.10 -15.45 -14.68
N LYS A 206 1.07 -15.27 -15.30
CA LYS A 206 2.33 -15.79 -14.80
C LYS A 206 2.70 -15.16 -13.47
N GLU A 207 2.68 -13.83 -13.37
CA GLU A 207 3.04 -13.13 -12.13
C GLU A 207 2.06 -13.44 -11.00
N TYR A 208 0.77 -13.55 -11.30
CA TYR A 208 -0.23 -13.96 -10.32
C TYR A 208 -0.01 -15.39 -9.83
N SER A 209 0.30 -16.34 -10.73
CA SER A 209 0.65 -17.71 -10.35
C SER A 209 1.89 -17.76 -9.45
N ASN A 210 2.93 -16.99 -9.77
CA ASN A 210 4.13 -16.87 -8.94
C ASN A 210 3.81 -16.32 -7.55
N ILE A 211 2.93 -15.31 -7.46
CA ILE A 211 2.44 -14.77 -6.19
C ILE A 211 1.71 -15.84 -5.37
N LEU A 212 0.82 -16.62 -5.99
CA LEU A 212 0.10 -17.70 -5.30
C LEU A 212 1.06 -18.76 -4.77
N SER A 213 2.02 -19.19 -5.59
CA SER A 213 3.07 -20.15 -5.18
C SER A 213 3.89 -19.60 -4.02
N PHE A 214 4.37 -18.36 -4.14
CA PHE A 214 5.11 -17.66 -3.11
C PHE A 214 4.33 -17.59 -1.80
N LEU A 215 3.05 -17.21 -1.83
CA LEU A 215 2.18 -17.16 -0.65
C LEU A 215 1.73 -18.56 -0.18
N SER A 216 1.92 -19.59 -1.02
CA SER A 216 1.37 -20.93 -0.90
C SER A 216 -0.16 -20.92 -0.75
N LEU A 217 -0.81 -20.10 -1.56
CA LEU A 217 -2.27 -20.03 -1.70
C LEU A 217 -2.74 -20.94 -2.83
N ILE A 218 -3.95 -21.46 -2.68
CA ILE A 218 -4.61 -22.29 -3.71
C ILE A 218 -5.64 -21.40 -4.42
N ASN A 219 -5.65 -21.47 -5.75
CA ASN A 219 -6.70 -20.88 -6.56
C ASN A 219 -7.93 -21.81 -6.52
N LYS A 220 -9.10 -21.30 -6.09
CA LYS A 220 -10.28 -22.15 -5.82
C LYS A 220 -10.82 -22.84 -7.06
N ASP A 221 -10.76 -22.16 -8.22
CA ASP A 221 -11.40 -22.62 -9.45
C ASP A 221 -10.44 -22.66 -10.65
N ASN A 222 -9.13 -22.54 -10.39
CA ASN A 222 -8.09 -22.44 -11.41
C ASN A 222 -8.35 -21.34 -12.46
N LYS A 223 -9.19 -20.34 -12.13
CA LYS A 223 -9.48 -19.20 -13.00
C LYS A 223 -8.93 -17.93 -12.37
N ILE A 224 -8.49 -17.01 -13.23
CA ILE A 224 -8.08 -15.69 -12.79
C ILE A 224 -9.30 -14.78 -12.82
N HIS A 225 -9.70 -14.35 -11.64
CA HIS A 225 -10.77 -13.39 -11.48
C HIS A 225 -10.21 -11.97 -11.59
N TYR A 226 -10.14 -11.47 -12.82
CA TYR A 226 -9.84 -10.07 -13.07
C TYR A 226 -10.87 -9.19 -12.38
N THR A 227 -10.40 -8.16 -11.71
CA THR A 227 -11.29 -7.18 -11.08
C THR A 227 -11.92 -6.31 -12.17
N ALA A 228 -13.16 -5.88 -11.98
CA ALA A 228 -13.77 -4.88 -12.86
C ALA A 228 -13.14 -3.47 -12.72
N LEU A 229 -12.19 -3.30 -11.79
CA LEU A 229 -11.49 -2.03 -11.60
C LEU A 229 -10.65 -1.72 -12.82
N LYS A 230 -11.03 -0.66 -13.52
CA LYS A 230 -10.29 -0.15 -14.67
C LYS A 230 -9.32 0.93 -14.20
N LYS A 231 -8.23 1.09 -14.97
CA LYS A 231 -7.33 2.23 -14.79
C LYS A 231 -8.12 3.50 -15.08
N ILE A 232 -8.21 4.40 -14.08
CA ILE A 232 -8.96 5.66 -14.18
C ILE A 232 -8.55 6.46 -15.43
N ASN A 233 -7.24 6.49 -15.74
CA ASN A 233 -6.70 7.13 -16.94
C ASN A 233 -5.74 6.17 -17.65
N SER A 234 -6.14 5.61 -18.79
CA SER A 234 -5.22 4.87 -19.69
C SER A 234 -4.42 5.80 -20.60
N GLN A 235 -4.87 7.04 -20.77
CA GLN A 235 -4.23 8.02 -21.64
C GLN A 235 -2.88 8.52 -21.09
N PRO A 236 -1.91 8.88 -21.96
CA PRO A 236 -0.67 9.53 -21.56
C PRO A 236 -0.92 10.80 -20.74
N LEU A 237 -0.06 11.09 -19.74
CA LEU A 237 -0.21 12.25 -18.85
C LEU A 237 -0.42 13.56 -19.61
N LYS A 238 0.37 13.79 -20.68
CA LYS A 238 0.28 15.00 -21.51
C LYS A 238 -1.11 15.27 -22.09
N LYS A 239 -1.97 14.26 -22.21
CA LYS A 239 -3.35 14.44 -22.72
C LYS A 239 -4.33 15.00 -21.67
N TRP A 240 -4.04 14.85 -20.38
CA TRP A 240 -4.98 15.21 -19.31
C TRP A 240 -4.36 16.07 -18.20
N VAL A 241 -3.06 16.36 -18.27
CA VAL A 241 -2.35 17.26 -17.37
C VAL A 241 -2.03 18.55 -18.13
N GLU A 242 -2.72 19.64 -17.81
CA GLU A 242 -2.67 20.91 -18.57
C GLU A 242 -1.27 21.48 -18.61
N ASN A 243 -0.58 21.46 -17.47
CA ASN A 243 0.75 22.02 -17.31
C ASN A 243 1.84 20.94 -17.25
N TYR A 244 1.68 19.87 -18.04
CA TYR A 244 2.64 18.76 -18.07
C TYR A 244 4.06 19.21 -18.41
N ASP A 245 4.23 20.02 -19.46
CA ASP A 245 5.55 20.48 -19.90
C ASP A 245 6.22 21.39 -18.84
N GLU A 246 5.43 22.18 -18.10
CA GLU A 246 5.90 22.98 -16.96
C GLU A 246 6.43 22.09 -15.83
N ILE A 247 5.68 21.06 -15.44
CA ILE A 247 6.08 20.09 -14.40
C ILE A 247 7.40 19.40 -14.78
N ILE A 248 7.53 18.94 -16.02
CA ILE A 248 8.76 18.29 -16.49
C ILE A 248 9.94 19.26 -16.47
N SER A 249 9.75 20.49 -16.95
CA SER A 249 10.78 21.52 -16.93
C SER A 249 11.24 21.82 -15.50
N TYR A 250 10.28 22.00 -14.58
CA TYR A 250 10.56 22.27 -13.17
C TYR A 250 11.36 21.15 -12.51
N ILE A 251 10.98 19.89 -12.71
CA ILE A 251 11.70 18.72 -12.15
C ILE A 251 13.12 18.65 -12.70
N LYS A 252 13.31 18.86 -14.01
CA LYS A 252 14.64 18.84 -14.65
C LYS A 252 15.57 19.93 -14.13
N ASN A 253 15.02 21.11 -13.84
CA ASN A 253 15.77 22.26 -13.33
C ASN A 253 16.05 22.18 -11.83
N ASN A 254 15.48 21.20 -11.12
CA ASN A 254 15.67 20.97 -9.69
C ASN A 254 16.03 19.49 -9.40
N PRO A 255 17.21 19.00 -9.87
CA PRO A 255 17.63 17.62 -9.64
C PRO A 255 17.99 17.38 -8.16
N HIS A 256 17.57 16.21 -7.64
CA HIS A 256 17.75 15.79 -6.24
C HIS A 256 18.12 14.31 -6.10
#